data_AF-W1NET8-F1
#
_entry.id   AF-W1NET8-F1
#
_cell.length_a   1.000
_cell.length_b   1.000
_cell.length_c   1.000
_cell.angle_alpha   90.00
_cell.angle_beta   90.00
_cell.angle_gamma   90.00
#
_symmetry.space_group_name_H-M   'P 1'
#
loop_
_entity.id
_entity.type
_entity.pdbx_description
1 polymer ?
#
loop_
_entity_poly.entity_id
_entity_poly.type
_entity_poly.pdbx_seq_one_letter_code
_entity_poly.pdbx_strand_id
1 'polypeptide(L)'
;MGEDSHAQTVCERKRKKLKVELDVAEALDSYIAPCVGYFPSGFDPLRHNKNDGELKIKAYRAVPNYKSWCMQVVVSPEGSNVDFVGTNYTGEAAVSQSCSYALGVLDKEKQILTVVPIAGDKVFRMEPRVRGLQYEDAVYEEPKEVENTPQIKRSDKIRNLTLNFGTRQAKHS
;
A
#
# COMPACT_ATOMS: atom_id res chain seq x y z
N MET A 1 30.24 21.35 -50.06
CA MET A 1 29.02 21.12 -49.27
C MET A 1 29.49 20.37 -48.03
N GLY A 2 29.43 21.03 -46.87
CA GLY A 2 30.04 20.56 -45.63
C GLY A 2 29.11 19.60 -44.89
N GLU A 3 29.69 18.53 -44.35
CA GLU A 3 29.03 17.62 -43.43
C GLU A 3 29.49 17.95 -42.01
N ASP A 4 28.64 18.61 -41.24
CA ASP A 4 28.86 18.92 -39.83
C ASP A 4 28.68 17.65 -38.99
N SER A 5 29.79 17.08 -38.53
CA SER A 5 29.80 16.00 -37.55
C SER A 5 29.49 16.54 -36.15
N HIS A 6 28.25 16.38 -35.69
CA HIS A 6 27.88 16.60 -34.28
C HIS A 6 28.46 15.50 -33.40
N ALA A 7 29.69 15.70 -32.91
CA ALA A 7 30.23 14.93 -31.81
C ALA A 7 29.47 15.30 -30.52
N GLN A 8 28.58 14.41 -30.08
CA GLN A 8 27.96 14.51 -28.76
C GLN A 8 28.99 14.16 -27.69
N THR A 9 29.62 15.19 -27.11
CA THR A 9 30.48 15.02 -25.95
C THR A 9 29.64 14.65 -24.74
N VAL A 10 29.66 13.36 -24.37
CA VAL A 10 29.10 12.88 -23.11
C VAL A 10 29.99 13.41 -21.98
N CYS A 11 29.58 14.49 -21.33
CA CYS A 11 30.23 14.99 -20.13
C CYS A 11 29.95 14.04 -18.95
N GLU A 12 30.89 13.13 -18.67
CA GLU A 12 30.87 12.32 -17.46
C GLU A 12 30.96 13.20 -16.21
N ARG A 13 29.86 13.27 -15.45
CA ARG A 13 29.85 13.93 -14.14
C ARG A 13 30.60 13.05 -13.13
N LYS A 14 31.82 13.47 -12.75
CA LYS A 14 32.61 12.82 -11.69
C LYS A 14 31.81 12.79 -10.38
N ARG A 15 31.38 11.61 -9.95
CA ARG A 15 30.65 11.40 -8.68
C ARG A 15 31.61 11.59 -7.50
N LYS A 16 31.32 12.54 -6.61
CA LYS A 16 32.06 12.74 -5.35
C LYS A 16 31.63 11.66 -4.35
N LYS A 17 32.59 10.96 -3.74
CA LYS A 17 32.35 10.00 -2.66
C LYS A 17 32.34 10.76 -1.33
N LEU A 18 31.28 10.59 -0.54
CA LEU A 18 31.18 11.14 0.81
C LEU A 18 31.37 10.00 1.80
N LYS A 19 32.29 10.16 2.75
CA LYS A 19 32.34 9.28 3.93
C LYS A 19 31.32 9.82 4.92
N VAL A 20 30.48 8.93 5.44
CA VAL A 20 29.40 9.31 6.36
C VAL A 20 29.45 8.44 7.60
N GLU A 21 29.11 9.02 8.73
CA GLU A 21 28.82 8.29 9.96
C GLU A 21 27.37 7.77 9.90
N LEU A 22 27.17 6.53 10.33
CA LEU A 22 25.86 5.88 10.33
C LEU A 22 25.25 5.99 11.73
N ASP A 23 24.08 6.59 11.80
CA ASP A 23 23.26 6.65 13.01
C ASP A 23 21.96 5.87 12.76
N VAL A 24 21.54 5.04 13.71
CA VAL A 24 20.33 4.20 13.57
C VAL A 24 19.36 4.60 14.66
N ALA A 25 18.28 5.26 14.27
CA ALA A 25 17.24 5.66 15.20
C ALA A 25 16.48 4.43 15.68
N GLU A 26 16.42 4.25 16.99
CA GLU A 26 15.62 3.20 17.61
C GLU A 26 14.13 3.59 17.59
N ALA A 27 13.27 2.62 17.27
CA ALA A 27 11.84 2.81 17.42
C ALA A 27 11.50 2.85 18.93
N LEU A 28 11.16 4.03 19.45
CA LEU A 28 10.66 4.16 20.82
C LEU A 28 9.15 3.88 20.85
N ASP A 29 8.69 3.18 21.89
CA ASP A 29 7.27 2.82 22.05
C ASP A 29 6.33 4.02 22.23
N SER A 30 6.87 5.22 22.52
CA SER A 30 6.10 6.44 22.74
C SER A 30 5.64 7.13 21.45
N TYR A 31 6.18 6.76 20.28
CA TYR A 31 5.76 7.31 19.00
C TYR A 31 5.65 6.23 17.92
N ILE A 32 4.72 6.44 16.99
CA ILE A 32 4.61 5.58 15.81
C ILE A 32 5.70 6.00 14.84
N ALA A 33 6.52 5.04 14.41
CA ALA A 33 7.51 5.22 13.34
C ALA A 33 6.84 5.82 12.08
N PRO A 34 7.58 6.56 11.23
CA PRO A 34 7.01 7.16 10.03
C PRO A 34 6.36 6.11 9.12
N CYS A 35 5.17 6.41 8.61
CA CYS A 35 4.46 5.58 7.64
C CYS A 35 4.80 6.02 6.22
N VAL A 36 5.08 5.07 5.32
CA VAL A 36 5.36 5.36 3.91
C VAL A 36 4.30 4.70 3.05
N GLY A 37 3.63 5.48 2.20
CA GLY A 37 2.66 4.96 1.26
C GLY A 37 2.77 5.61 -0.11
N TYR A 38 2.32 4.90 -1.15
CA TYR A 38 2.29 5.39 -2.51
C TYR A 38 0.91 5.18 -3.12
N PHE A 39 0.53 6.07 -4.06
CA PHE A 39 -0.72 6.00 -4.79
C PHE A 39 -0.46 5.37 -6.17
N PRO A 40 -0.95 4.16 -6.45
CA PRO A 40 -0.72 3.48 -7.73
C PRO A 40 -1.22 4.26 -8.94
N SER A 41 -2.27 5.08 -8.76
CA SER A 41 -2.83 5.94 -9.79
C SER A 41 -1.97 7.17 -10.12
N GLY A 42 -0.88 7.41 -9.38
CA GLY A 42 -0.13 8.65 -9.44
C GLY A 42 -0.88 9.85 -8.85
N PHE A 43 -1.95 9.60 -8.08
CA PHE A 43 -2.70 10.64 -7.39
C PHE A 43 -1.79 11.38 -6.40
N ASP A 44 -1.84 12.70 -6.48
CA ASP A 44 -1.13 13.58 -5.57
C ASP A 44 -2.16 14.24 -4.64
N PRO A 45 -2.21 13.86 -3.36
CA PRO A 45 -3.21 14.36 -2.42
C PRO A 45 -3.09 15.85 -2.16
N LEU A 46 -1.96 16.49 -2.50
CA LEU A 46 -1.72 17.91 -2.26
C LEU A 46 -2.05 18.79 -3.48
N ARG A 47 -2.16 18.23 -4.69
CA ARG A 47 -2.43 19.02 -5.92
C ARG A 47 -3.75 19.78 -5.91
N HIS A 48 -4.75 19.24 -5.23
CA HIS A 48 -6.08 19.83 -5.16
C HIS A 48 -6.31 20.71 -3.92
N ASN A 49 -5.35 20.76 -2.99
CA ASN A 49 -5.37 21.63 -1.82
C ASN A 49 -4.93 23.06 -2.17
N LYS A 50 -5.63 23.70 -3.12
CA LYS A 50 -5.41 25.12 -3.45
C LYS A 50 -6.05 26.07 -2.43
N ASN A 51 -6.96 25.57 -1.60
CA ASN A 51 -7.71 26.33 -0.62
C ASN A 51 -7.56 25.70 0.77
N ASP A 52 -6.39 25.81 1.41
CA ASP A 52 -6.18 25.54 2.86
C ASP A 52 -6.79 24.25 3.46
N GLY A 53 -7.17 23.30 2.61
CA GLY A 53 -7.94 22.12 2.97
C GLY A 53 -7.01 21.15 3.66
N GLU A 54 -7.32 20.82 4.91
CA GLU A 54 -6.45 20.01 5.74
C GLU A 54 -6.55 18.55 5.28
N LEU A 55 -5.44 17.98 4.80
CA LEU A 55 -5.35 16.57 4.48
C LEU A 55 -5.46 15.75 5.78
N LYS A 56 -6.57 15.05 5.99
CA LYS A 56 -6.76 14.25 7.20
C LYS A 56 -6.09 12.89 7.02
N ILE A 57 -5.06 12.65 7.84
CA ILE A 57 -4.32 11.39 7.86
C ILE A 57 -4.59 10.71 9.19
N LYS A 58 -4.99 9.43 9.14
CA LYS A 58 -5.22 8.61 10.32
C LYS A 58 -4.46 7.30 10.20
N ALA A 59 -3.74 6.92 11.25
CA ALA A 59 -3.09 5.63 11.34
C ALA A 59 -3.75 4.82 12.45
N TYR A 60 -4.09 3.59 12.13
CA TYR A 60 -4.71 2.63 13.03
C TYR A 60 -3.77 1.43 13.19
N ARG A 61 -3.61 0.96 14.42
CA ARG A 61 -2.86 -0.24 14.75
C ARG A 61 -3.78 -1.17 15.53
N ALA A 62 -3.76 -2.46 15.20
CA ALA A 62 -4.50 -3.46 15.96
C ALA A 62 -4.00 -3.52 17.41
N VAL A 63 -4.94 -3.64 18.33
CA VAL A 63 -4.65 -3.78 19.76
C VAL A 63 -3.89 -5.08 20.04
N PRO A 64 -3.05 -5.14 21.09
CA PRO A 64 -2.10 -6.24 21.35
C PRO A 64 -2.71 -7.66 21.43
N ASN A 65 -4.01 -7.77 21.74
CA ASN A 65 -4.73 -9.05 21.83
C ASN A 65 -5.16 -9.61 20.45
N TYR A 66 -5.10 -8.78 19.41
CA TYR A 66 -5.19 -9.16 18.01
C TYR A 66 -3.81 -8.97 17.38
N LYS A 67 -3.54 -9.62 16.24
CA LYS A 67 -2.26 -9.54 15.50
C LYS A 67 -1.66 -8.12 15.57
N SER A 68 -0.69 -7.90 16.47
CA SER A 68 -0.14 -6.58 16.83
C SER A 68 0.63 -5.90 15.68
N TRP A 69 0.81 -6.64 14.59
CA TRP A 69 1.40 -6.23 13.34
C TRP A 69 0.41 -5.56 12.38
N CYS A 70 -0.90 -5.75 12.54
CA CYS A 70 -1.87 -5.18 11.61
C CYS A 70 -1.96 -3.66 11.76
N MET A 71 -1.63 -2.96 10.68
CA MET A 71 -1.69 -1.51 10.56
C MET A 71 -2.49 -1.10 9.34
N GLN A 72 -3.21 0.00 9.49
CA GLN A 72 -3.99 0.63 8.43
C GLN A 72 -3.75 2.14 8.44
N VAL A 73 -3.40 2.69 7.29
CA VAL A 73 -3.26 4.13 7.08
C VAL A 73 -4.39 4.60 6.18
N VAL A 74 -5.08 5.65 6.60
CA VAL A 74 -6.18 6.26 5.86
C VAL A 74 -5.83 7.71 5.58
N VAL A 75 -5.87 8.07 4.30
CA VAL A 75 -5.66 9.42 3.81
C VAL A 75 -6.98 9.91 3.20
N SER A 76 -7.54 10.96 3.80
CA SER A 76 -8.82 11.54 3.43
C SER A 76 -8.63 12.97 2.93
N PRO A 77 -8.56 13.18 1.60
CA PRO A 77 -8.57 14.52 1.03
C PRO A 77 -9.88 15.24 1.33
N GLU A 78 -9.78 16.53 1.66
CA GLU A 78 -10.94 17.38 1.87
C GLU A 78 -11.68 17.65 0.55
N GLY A 79 -13.02 17.70 0.60
CA GLY A 79 -13.86 17.90 -0.60
C GLY A 79 -14.00 16.67 -1.52
N SER A 80 -13.32 15.56 -1.24
CA SER A 80 -13.49 14.29 -1.95
C SER A 80 -14.42 13.34 -1.21
N ASN A 81 -15.16 12.52 -1.96
CA ASN A 81 -15.92 11.38 -1.43
C ASN A 81 -15.11 10.07 -1.39
N VAL A 82 -13.80 10.16 -1.63
CA VAL A 82 -12.89 9.01 -1.70
C VAL A 82 -11.86 9.12 -0.57
N ASP A 83 -11.73 8.05 0.19
CA ASP A 83 -10.66 7.82 1.16
C ASP A 83 -9.65 6.83 0.57
N PHE A 84 -8.37 7.08 0.76
CA PHE A 84 -7.32 6.18 0.34
C PHE A 84 -6.85 5.36 1.53
N VAL A 85 -6.88 4.04 1.39
CA VAL A 85 -6.59 3.11 2.48
C VAL A 85 -5.41 2.23 2.10
N GLY A 86 -4.36 2.26 2.92
CA GLY A 86 -3.24 1.34 2.85
C GLY A 86 -3.26 0.37 4.03
N THR A 87 -3.13 -0.92 3.78
CA THR A 87 -3.06 -1.98 4.80
C THR A 87 -1.79 -2.80 4.63
N ASN A 88 -1.32 -3.44 5.71
CA ASN A 88 -0.18 -4.37 5.67
C ASN A 88 -0.58 -5.84 5.93
N TYR A 89 -1.89 -6.12 6.07
CA TYR A 89 -2.41 -7.41 6.52
C TYR A 89 -3.46 -8.04 5.61
N THR A 90 -3.83 -7.39 4.50
CA THR A 90 -4.77 -7.92 3.49
C THR A 90 -4.18 -7.87 2.08
N GLY A 91 -4.71 -8.72 1.19
CA GLY A 91 -4.33 -8.76 -0.23
C GLY A 91 -2.84 -9.02 -0.47
N GLU A 92 -2.28 -8.35 -1.48
CA GLU A 92 -0.85 -8.41 -1.82
C GLU A 92 0.06 -8.00 -0.65
N ALA A 93 -0.44 -7.15 0.26
CA ALA A 93 0.32 -6.64 1.38
C ALA A 93 0.46 -7.67 2.53
N ALA A 94 -0.42 -8.67 2.61
CA ALA A 94 -0.36 -9.75 3.61
C ALA A 94 0.73 -10.80 3.32
N VAL A 95 1.27 -10.81 2.10
CA VAL A 95 2.30 -11.77 1.69
C VAL A 95 3.59 -11.51 2.47
N SER A 96 4.27 -12.58 2.90
CA SER A 96 5.62 -12.47 3.47
C SER A 96 6.52 -11.77 2.47
N GLN A 97 7.00 -10.58 2.84
CA GLN A 97 7.93 -9.82 2.01
C GLN A 97 9.34 -10.10 2.54
N SER A 98 10.24 -10.50 1.65
CA SER A 98 11.66 -10.72 1.96
C SER A 98 12.47 -9.42 2.06
N CYS A 99 11.82 -8.26 1.92
CA CYS A 99 12.45 -6.95 1.90
C CYS A 99 12.07 -6.18 3.16
N SER A 100 13.08 -5.59 3.82
CA SER A 100 12.87 -4.60 4.89
C SER A 100 13.21 -3.22 4.36
N TYR A 101 12.45 -2.22 4.80
CA TYR A 101 12.55 -0.84 4.33
C TYR A 101 12.83 0.10 5.50
N ALA A 102 13.65 1.12 5.25
CA ALA A 102 13.96 2.17 6.20
C ALA A 102 14.07 3.52 5.49
N LEU A 103 13.82 4.60 6.21
CA LEU A 103 14.02 5.97 5.74
C LEU A 103 15.42 6.44 6.12
N GLY A 104 16.17 6.95 5.14
CA GLY A 104 17.48 7.54 5.36
C GLY A 104 17.42 9.06 5.29
N VAL A 105 17.89 9.75 6.33
CA VAL A 105 18.06 11.21 6.37
C VAL A 105 19.56 11.50 6.36
N LEU A 106 20.06 12.10 5.29
CA LEU A 106 21.47 12.47 5.15
C LEU A 106 21.68 13.96 5.44
N ASP A 107 22.34 14.26 6.54
CA ASP A 107 22.89 15.59 6.81
C ASP A 107 24.26 15.71 6.11
N LYS A 108 24.32 16.53 5.06
CA LYS A 108 25.55 16.70 4.25
C LYS A 108 26.60 17.54 4.95
N GLU A 109 26.20 18.45 5.85
CA GLU A 109 27.12 19.32 6.57
C GLU A 109 27.83 18.54 7.68
N LYS A 110 27.06 17.75 8.42
CA LYS A 110 27.58 16.89 9.50
C LYS A 110 28.14 15.57 9.00
N GLN A 111 27.84 15.20 7.75
CA GLN A 111 28.18 13.91 7.16
C GLN A 111 27.60 12.73 7.95
N ILE A 112 26.36 12.87 8.44
CA ILE A 112 25.66 11.83 9.21
C ILE A 112 24.48 11.31 8.38
N LEU A 113 24.40 10.00 8.24
CA LEU A 113 23.26 9.29 7.66
C LEU A 113 22.47 8.64 8.80
N THR A 114 21.31 9.22 9.13
CA THR A 114 20.39 8.64 10.10
C THR A 114 19.41 7.70 9.40
N VAL A 115 19.36 6.45 9.83
CA VAL A 115 18.44 5.42 9.35
C VAL A 115 17.30 5.28 10.35
N VAL A 116 16.07 5.47 9.89
CA VAL A 116 14.85 5.42 10.69
C VAL A 116 13.98 4.26 10.18
N PRO A 117 13.57 3.31 11.05
CA PRO A 117 12.65 2.25 10.65
C PRO A 117 11.28 2.83 10.25
N ILE A 118 10.57 2.15 9.35
CA ILE A 118 9.21 2.54 8.97
C ILE A 118 8.17 1.75 9.75
N ALA A 119 7.01 2.37 9.98
CA ALA A 119 5.89 1.73 10.64
C ALA A 119 5.41 0.49 9.87
N GLY A 120 5.24 -0.63 10.59
CA GLY A 120 4.75 -1.89 10.03
C GLY A 120 5.71 -2.56 9.04
N ASP A 121 6.98 -2.13 8.97
CA ASP A 121 8.06 -2.63 8.09
C ASP A 121 7.61 -2.82 6.63
N LYS A 122 6.63 -2.02 6.19
CA LYS A 122 6.06 -2.11 4.85
C LYS A 122 5.74 -0.75 4.29
N VAL A 123 5.87 -0.66 2.96
CA VAL A 123 5.37 0.46 2.18
C VAL A 123 3.89 0.19 1.83
N PHE A 124 3.01 1.07 2.27
CA PHE A 124 1.57 0.95 2.09
C PHE A 124 1.16 1.30 0.65
N ARG A 125 0.56 0.33 -0.05
CA ARG A 125 -0.12 0.59 -1.32
C ARG A 125 -1.48 1.23 -1.02
N MET A 126 -1.69 2.46 -1.47
CA MET A 126 -2.90 3.21 -1.16
C MET A 126 -4.02 2.85 -2.14
N GLU A 127 -5.07 2.19 -1.66
CA GLU A 127 -6.24 1.81 -2.45
C GLU A 127 -7.38 2.81 -2.29
N PRO A 128 -7.99 3.30 -3.38
CA PRO A 128 -9.12 4.22 -3.30
C PRO A 128 -10.39 3.49 -2.84
N ARG A 129 -11.05 4.02 -1.81
CA ARG A 129 -12.34 3.57 -1.29
C ARG A 129 -13.33 4.73 -1.28
N VAL A 130 -14.48 4.54 -1.91
CA VAL A 130 -15.56 5.52 -1.93
C VAL A 130 -16.36 5.41 -0.63
N ARG A 131 -16.61 6.53 0.05
CA ARG A 131 -17.38 6.53 1.29
C ARG A 131 -18.81 6.04 1.05
N GLY A 132 -19.32 5.24 1.98
CA GLY A 132 -20.65 4.64 1.90
C GLY A 132 -20.74 3.34 1.11
N LEU A 133 -19.68 2.94 0.41
CA LEU A 133 -19.56 1.60 -0.17
C LEU A 133 -18.85 0.67 0.83
N GLN A 134 -19.40 -0.52 1.02
CA GLN A 134 -18.74 -1.57 1.78
C GLN A 134 -17.73 -2.27 0.87
N TYR A 135 -16.49 -2.32 1.34
CA TYR A 135 -15.43 -3.09 0.72
C TYR A 135 -15.23 -4.31 1.60
N GLU A 136 -15.47 -5.50 1.04
CA GLU A 136 -15.04 -6.72 1.70
C GLU A 136 -13.52 -6.70 1.73
N ASP A 137 -12.96 -6.51 2.93
CA ASP A 137 -11.58 -6.87 3.14
C ASP A 137 -11.51 -8.37 2.86
N ALA A 138 -10.62 -8.79 1.96
CA ALA A 138 -10.28 -10.20 1.81
C ALA A 138 -9.60 -10.67 3.10
N VAL A 139 -10.40 -10.82 4.15
CA VAL A 139 -10.05 -11.55 5.35
C VAL A 139 -9.83 -12.96 4.85
N TYR A 140 -8.60 -13.44 4.99
CA TYR A 140 -8.36 -14.87 4.96
C TYR A 140 -9.09 -15.44 6.19
N GLU A 141 -10.40 -15.62 6.08
CA GLU A 141 -11.12 -16.53 6.97
C GLU A 141 -10.48 -17.87 6.69
N GLU A 142 -9.74 -18.43 7.65
CA GLU A 142 -9.56 -19.88 7.66
C GLU A 142 -10.95 -20.47 7.44
N PRO A 143 -11.15 -21.35 6.45
CA PRO A 143 -12.47 -21.84 6.11
C PRO A 143 -13.06 -22.46 7.37
N LYS A 144 -13.96 -21.72 8.02
CA LYS A 144 -14.85 -22.30 9.01
C LYS A 144 -15.61 -23.34 8.23
N GLU A 145 -15.40 -24.60 8.56
CA GLU A 145 -16.27 -25.67 8.12
C GLU A 145 -17.65 -25.36 8.69
N VAL A 146 -18.42 -24.57 7.93
CA VAL A 146 -19.83 -24.39 8.23
C VAL A 146 -20.44 -25.76 8.02
N GLU A 147 -20.91 -26.35 9.11
CA GLU A 147 -21.65 -27.61 9.14
C GLU A 147 -22.99 -27.40 8.40
N ASN A 148 -22.91 -27.32 7.08
CA ASN A 148 -24.06 -27.29 6.20
C ASN A 148 -24.50 -28.72 5.95
N THR A 149 -25.78 -29.00 6.22
CA THR A 149 -26.42 -30.28 5.93
C THR A 149 -26.16 -30.71 4.48
N PRO A 150 -26.04 -32.01 4.19
CA PRO A 150 -25.54 -32.53 2.91
C PRO A 150 -26.36 -32.12 1.67
N GLN A 151 -27.60 -31.66 1.86
CA GLN A 151 -28.46 -31.17 0.79
C GLN A 151 -28.05 -29.78 0.28
N ILE A 152 -27.63 -28.88 1.18
CA ILE A 152 -27.22 -27.51 0.83
C ILE A 152 -25.89 -27.53 0.05
N LYS A 153 -24.96 -28.39 0.46
CA LYS A 153 -23.67 -28.59 -0.26
C LYS A 153 -23.87 -29.02 -1.71
N ARG A 154 -24.91 -29.81 -2.01
CA ARG A 154 -25.21 -30.26 -3.38
C ARG A 154 -25.85 -29.16 -4.21
N SER A 155 -26.82 -28.43 -3.67
CA SER A 155 -27.47 -27.32 -4.39
C SER A 155 -26.47 -26.22 -4.75
N ASP A 156 -25.57 -25.88 -3.84
CA ASP A 156 -24.57 -24.84 -4.07
C ASP A 156 -23.54 -25.28 -5.10
N LYS A 157 -23.10 -26.54 -5.05
CA LYS A 157 -22.17 -27.10 -6.05
C LYS A 157 -22.79 -27.12 -7.44
N ILE A 158 -24.06 -27.49 -7.57
CA ILE A 158 -24.78 -27.52 -8.86
C ILE A 158 -24.98 -26.09 -9.39
N ARG A 159 -25.36 -25.15 -8.51
CA ARG A 159 -25.51 -23.73 -8.87
C ARG A 159 -24.19 -23.15 -9.37
N ASN A 160 -23.09 -23.41 -8.68
CA ASN A 160 -21.77 -22.88 -9.03
C ASN A 160 -21.24 -23.51 -10.34
N LEU A 161 -21.47 -24.80 -10.55
CA LEU A 161 -21.15 -25.47 -11.82
C LEU A 161 -21.92 -24.85 -12.99
N THR A 162 -23.21 -24.55 -12.79
CA THR A 162 -24.08 -23.96 -13.82
C THR A 162 -23.69 -22.51 -14.13
N LEU A 163 -23.28 -21.73 -13.12
CA LEU A 163 -22.82 -20.36 -13.32
C LEU A 163 -21.50 -20.31 -14.10
N ASN A 164 -20.56 -21.21 -13.81
CA ASN A 164 -19.22 -21.16 -14.39
C ASN A 164 -19.11 -21.89 -15.73
N PHE A 165 -19.90 -22.94 -15.93
CA PHE A 165 -19.80 -23.83 -17.10
C PHE A 165 -21.11 -24.01 -17.86
N GLY A 166 -22.20 -23.37 -17.44
CA GLY A 166 -23.48 -23.44 -18.14
C GLY A 166 -23.47 -22.64 -19.44
N THR A 167 -23.77 -23.30 -20.56
CA THR A 167 -24.06 -22.62 -21.82
C THR A 167 -25.44 -21.95 -21.75
N ARG A 168 -25.57 -20.73 -22.28
CA ARG A 168 -26.85 -19.98 -22.33
C ARG A 168 -27.98 -20.86 -22.87
N GLN A 169 -29.07 -20.99 -22.11
CA GLN A 169 -30.24 -21.73 -22.60
C GLN A 169 -30.85 -21.02 -23.80
N ALA A 170 -31.10 -21.78 -24.86
CA ALA A 170 -31.80 -21.32 -26.04
C ALA A 170 -33.25 -20.98 -25.66
N LYS A 171 -33.70 -19.78 -26.05
CA LYS A 171 -35.09 -19.37 -25.91
C LYS A 171 -35.96 -20.27 -26.79
N HIS A 172 -36.87 -21.02 -26.19
CA HIS A 172 -37.91 -21.71 -26.95
C HIS A 172 -38.94 -20.68 -27.38
N SER A 173 -39.14 -20.55 -28.69
CA SER A 173 -40.25 -19.81 -29.29
C SER A 173 -41.53 -20.63 -29.28
#